data_AF-A0A6B2XWM6-F1
#
_entry.id   AF-A0A6B2XWM6-F1
#
_cell.length_a   1.000
_cell.length_b   1.000
_cell.length_c   1.000
_cell.angle_alpha   90.00
_cell.angle_beta   90.00
_cell.angle_gamma   90.00
#
_symmetry.space_group_name_H-M   'P 1'
#
loop_
_entity.id
_entity.type
_entity.pdbx_description
1 polymer ?
#
loop_
_entity_poly.entity_id
_entity_poly.type
_entity_poly.pdbx_seq_one_letter_code
_entity_poly.pdbx_strand_id
1 'polypeptide(L)'
;RAARALGLDHIAAHVTLTEITATSYRGPIFRTELTEVRSIGINADRLAQLERFSAALPAGADLGTVEAELDRIARRPPLYGALLNALWAGIACAAFAFLNNGGLVECGAVLVAAALGQAVRQAMLHRGINQFGVTMLAAAVASIAYLVLVLALSALAGVDGGHEAGYVSA
;
A
#
# COMPACT_ATOMS: atom_id res chain seq x y z
N ARG A 1 18.37 -16.42 -6.69
CA ARG A 1 19.67 -15.88 -6.21
C ARG A 1 19.97 -16.40 -4.80
N ALA A 2 19.12 -16.11 -3.82
CA ALA A 2 19.25 -16.64 -2.45
C ALA A 2 19.48 -18.15 -2.38
N ALA A 3 18.70 -18.96 -3.11
CA ALA A 3 18.89 -20.41 -3.17
C ALA A 3 20.32 -20.84 -3.55
N ARG A 4 20.92 -20.20 -4.56
CA ARG A 4 22.30 -20.50 -4.98
C ARG A 4 23.32 -20.05 -3.93
N ALA A 5 23.10 -18.90 -3.30
CA ALA A 5 23.95 -18.40 -2.23
C ALA A 5 23.98 -19.36 -1.01
N LEU A 6 22.88 -20.06 -0.76
CA LEU A 6 22.73 -21.08 0.29
C LEU A 6 23.17 -22.49 -0.15
N GLY A 7 23.71 -22.65 -1.37
CA GLY A 7 24.21 -23.93 -1.86
C GLY A 7 23.15 -24.91 -2.39
N LEU A 8 21.98 -24.41 -2.79
CA LEU A 8 20.99 -25.19 -3.54
C LEU A 8 21.29 -25.17 -5.04
N ASP A 9 21.04 -26.29 -5.71
CA ASP A 9 21.27 -26.43 -7.16
C ASP A 9 20.20 -25.71 -7.96
N HIS A 10 18.94 -25.89 -7.57
CA HIS A 10 17.79 -25.30 -8.21
C HIS A 10 16.64 -25.08 -7.22
N ILE A 11 15.80 -24.10 -7.52
CA ILE A 11 14.53 -23.85 -6.82
C ILE A 11 13.45 -23.59 -7.87
N ALA A 12 12.35 -24.33 -7.78
CA ALA A 12 11.12 -24.07 -8.53
C ALA A 12 10.11 -23.45 -7.56
N ALA A 13 9.45 -22.37 -7.95
CA ALA A 13 8.45 -21.71 -7.10
C ALA A 13 7.21 -21.34 -7.92
N HIS A 14 6.05 -21.57 -7.32
CA HIS A 14 4.75 -21.12 -7.80
C HIS A 14 4.19 -20.15 -6.76
N VAL A 15 3.86 -18.94 -7.20
CA VAL A 15 3.40 -17.85 -6.33
C VAL A 15 2.02 -17.42 -6.81
N THR A 16 1.04 -17.48 -5.92
CA THR A 16 -0.32 -16.99 -6.15
C THR A 16 -0.66 -15.86 -5.17
N LEU A 17 -1.89 -15.37 -5.22
CA LEU A 17 -2.35 -14.31 -4.31
C LEU A 17 -2.33 -14.75 -2.84
N THR A 18 -2.63 -16.02 -2.59
CA THR A 18 -2.88 -16.56 -1.23
C THR A 18 -1.93 -17.69 -0.87
N GLU A 19 -1.01 -18.07 -1.76
CA GLU A 19 -0.20 -19.27 -1.61
C GLU A 19 1.19 -19.09 -2.22
N ILE A 20 2.20 -19.63 -1.55
CA ILE A 20 3.54 -19.80 -2.10
C ILE A 20 3.92 -21.27 -1.95
N THR A 21 4.19 -21.92 -3.08
CA THR A 21 4.68 -23.29 -3.14
C THR A 21 6.09 -23.27 -3.71
N ALA A 22 7.06 -23.78 -2.95
CA ALA A 22 8.46 -23.78 -3.34
C ALA A 22 9.06 -25.18 -3.21
N THR A 23 9.75 -25.63 -4.26
CA THR A 23 10.50 -26.88 -4.28
C THR A 23 11.99 -26.59 -4.40
N SER A 24 12.74 -26.88 -3.34
CA SER A 24 14.20 -26.75 -3.31
C SER A 24 14.88 -28.07 -3.64
N TYR A 25 15.94 -28.03 -4.45
CA TYR A 25 16.73 -29.20 -4.86
C TYR A 25 18.20 -29.07 -4.41
N ARG A 26 18.74 -30.16 -3.85
CA ARG A 26 20.16 -30.33 -3.56
C ARG A 26 20.58 -31.78 -3.82
N GLY A 27 21.25 -32.01 -4.94
CA GLY A 27 21.56 -33.33 -5.46
C GLY A 27 20.29 -34.17 -5.62
N PRO A 28 20.23 -35.38 -5.03
CA PRO A 28 19.04 -36.24 -5.11
C PRO A 28 17.92 -35.83 -4.15
N ILE A 29 18.18 -34.92 -3.22
CA ILE A 29 17.22 -34.51 -2.19
C ILE A 29 16.40 -33.34 -2.72
N PHE A 30 15.09 -33.45 -2.60
CA PHE A 30 14.17 -32.35 -2.84
C PHE A 30 13.19 -32.22 -1.68
N ARG A 31 12.70 -30.99 -1.47
CA ARG A 31 11.67 -30.70 -0.48
C ARG A 31 10.71 -29.67 -1.06
N THR A 32 9.42 -29.98 -1.03
CA THR A 32 8.35 -29.06 -1.40
C THR A 32 7.73 -28.49 -0.14
N GLU A 33 7.68 -27.17 -0.05
CA GLU A 33 7.07 -26.44 1.06
C GLU A 33 5.95 -25.56 0.54
N LEU A 34 4.91 -25.47 1.35
CA LEU A 34 3.68 -24.74 1.07
C LEU A 34 3.45 -23.75 2.21
N THR A 35 3.20 -22.49 1.86
CA THR A 35 2.82 -21.45 2.81
C THR A 35 1.59 -20.69 2.32
N GLU A 36 0.67 -20.43 3.24
CA GLU A 36 -0.52 -19.63 3.01
C GLU A 36 -0.26 -18.16 3.36
N VAL A 37 -0.69 -17.25 2.49
CA VAL A 37 -0.63 -15.80 2.70
C VAL A 37 -1.99 -15.32 3.19
N ARG A 38 -2.13 -15.18 4.51
CA ARG A 38 -3.39 -14.82 5.18
C ARG A 38 -3.75 -13.33 5.12
N SER A 39 -2.78 -12.48 4.80
CA SER A 39 -2.96 -11.04 4.71
C SER A 39 -2.25 -10.50 3.49
N ILE A 40 -3.00 -9.83 2.62
CA ILE A 40 -2.47 -9.26 1.40
C ILE A 40 -2.18 -7.78 1.66
N GLY A 41 -0.94 -7.38 1.44
CA GLY A 41 -0.49 -6.00 1.59
C GLY A 41 0.86 -5.77 0.91
N ILE A 42 1.12 -4.54 0.51
CA ILE A 42 2.37 -4.14 -0.12
C ILE A 42 3.07 -3.13 0.79
N ASN A 43 4.34 -3.39 1.09
CA ASN A 43 5.23 -2.44 1.74
C ASN A 43 6.46 -2.23 0.87
N ALA A 44 6.49 -1.10 0.16
CA ALA A 44 7.55 -0.77 -0.79
C ALA A 44 8.93 -0.66 -0.13
N ASP A 45 9.01 -0.18 1.12
CA ASP A 45 10.28 -0.10 1.86
C ASP A 45 10.84 -1.50 2.16
N ARG A 46 9.99 -2.42 2.62
CA ARG A 46 10.38 -3.82 2.83
C ARG A 46 10.78 -4.50 1.53
N LEU A 47 10.04 -4.28 0.44
CA LEU A 47 10.37 -4.83 -0.86
C LEU A 47 11.75 -4.34 -1.34
N ALA A 48 12.02 -3.03 -1.25
CA ALA A 48 13.30 -2.44 -1.62
C ALA A 48 14.46 -2.95 -0.75
N GLN A 49 14.20 -3.30 0.52
CA GLN A 49 15.21 -3.93 1.38
C GLN A 49 15.48 -5.38 1.01
N LEU A 50 14.43 -6.17 0.76
CA LEU A 50 14.58 -7.55 0.29
C LEU A 50 15.33 -7.61 -1.04
N GLU A 51 15.04 -6.70 -1.97
CA GLU A 51 15.72 -6.62 -3.25
C GLU A 51 17.22 -6.31 -3.06
N ARG A 52 17.55 -5.26 -2.31
CA ARG A 52 18.95 -4.89 -2.00
C ARG A 52 19.70 -6.01 -1.27
N PHE A 53 19.08 -6.63 -0.28
CA PHE A 53 19.66 -7.75 0.45
C PHE A 53 19.92 -8.94 -0.49
N SER A 54 18.94 -9.33 -1.31
CA SER A 54 19.09 -10.42 -2.27
C SER A 54 20.17 -10.17 -3.34
N ALA A 55 20.43 -8.90 -3.66
CA ALA A 55 21.44 -8.48 -4.62
C ALA A 55 22.85 -8.46 -4.01
N ALA A 56 22.96 -8.13 -2.72
CA ALA A 56 24.23 -8.06 -2.00
C ALA A 56 24.68 -9.40 -1.39
N LEU A 57 23.87 -10.46 -1.52
CA LEU A 57 24.11 -11.72 -0.84
C LEU A 57 25.33 -12.47 -1.40
N PRO A 58 26.36 -12.77 -0.59
CA PRO A 58 27.55 -13.46 -1.05
C PRO A 58 27.28 -14.95 -1.35
N ALA A 59 28.13 -15.56 -2.17
CA ALA A 59 28.11 -17.02 -2.35
C ALA A 59 28.58 -17.71 -1.05
N GLY A 60 27.86 -18.76 -0.62
CA GLY A 60 28.14 -19.43 0.64
C GLY A 60 27.72 -18.60 1.86
N ALA A 61 26.67 -17.78 1.72
CA ALA A 61 26.13 -17.00 2.83
C ALA A 61 25.71 -17.94 3.97
N ASP A 62 26.07 -17.55 5.20
CA ASP A 62 25.64 -18.25 6.40
C ASP A 62 24.12 -18.15 6.58
N LEU A 63 23.47 -19.30 6.83
CA LEU A 63 22.02 -19.38 6.97
C LEU A 63 21.51 -18.56 8.16
N GLY A 64 22.24 -18.58 9.28
CA GLY A 64 21.86 -17.83 10.49
C GLY A 64 21.85 -16.32 10.24
N THR A 65 22.86 -15.82 9.52
CA THR A 65 22.94 -14.42 9.10
C THR A 65 21.81 -14.04 8.15
N VAL A 66 21.47 -14.93 7.20
CA VAL A 66 20.34 -14.70 6.27
C VAL A 66 19.01 -14.63 7.01
N GLU A 67 18.77 -15.56 7.93
CA GLU A 67 17.54 -15.59 8.73
C GLU A 67 17.43 -14.36 9.62
N ALA A 68 18.49 -13.97 10.32
CA ALA A 68 18.51 -12.78 11.16
C ALA A 68 18.21 -11.49 10.37
N GLU A 69 18.73 -11.38 9.15
CA GLU A 69 18.51 -10.21 8.31
C GLU A 69 17.10 -10.17 7.72
N LEU A 70 16.55 -11.33 7.34
CA LEU A 70 15.13 -11.45 6.95
C LEU A 70 14.21 -11.06 8.12
N ASP A 71 14.53 -11.50 9.34
CA ASP A 71 13.81 -11.14 10.55
C ASP A 71 13.88 -9.64 10.85
N ARG A 72 15.06 -9.03 10.66
CA ARG A 72 15.24 -7.58 10.81
C ARG A 72 14.36 -6.81 9.83
N ILE A 73 14.27 -7.25 8.57
CA ILE A 73 13.41 -6.64 7.55
C ILE A 73 11.92 -6.85 7.91
N ALA A 74 11.54 -8.05 8.37
CA ALA A 74 10.16 -8.39 8.73
C ALA A 74 9.64 -7.62 9.96
N ARG A 75 10.51 -7.32 10.94
CA ARG A 75 10.15 -6.57 12.15
C ARG A 75 10.17 -5.06 11.96
N ARG A 76 10.64 -4.55 10.82
CA ARG A 76 10.77 -3.11 10.59
C ARG A 76 9.40 -2.42 10.59
N PRO A 77 9.20 -1.34 11.36
CA PRO A 77 7.95 -0.59 11.34
C PRO A 77 7.74 0.10 9.99
N PRO A 78 6.52 0.56 9.69
CA PRO A 78 6.24 1.37 8.51
C PRO A 78 7.17 2.60 8.44
N LEU A 79 7.69 2.90 7.25
CA LEU A 79 8.64 4.00 7.04
C LEU A 79 8.03 5.38 7.33
N TYR A 80 6.75 5.56 6.98
CA TYR A 80 6.02 6.82 7.16
C TYR A 80 4.88 6.64 8.15
N GLY A 81 4.69 7.64 9.02
CA GLY A 81 3.56 7.71 9.93
C GLY A 81 2.23 7.89 9.20
N ALA A 82 1.13 7.53 9.87
CA ALA A 82 -0.20 7.51 9.28
C ALA A 82 -0.62 8.86 8.67
N LEU A 83 -0.35 9.96 9.38
CA LEU A 83 -0.69 11.31 8.95
C LEU A 83 0.03 11.72 7.66
N LEU A 84 1.34 11.46 7.59
CA LEU A 84 2.14 11.79 6.40
C LEU A 84 1.69 10.95 5.20
N ASN A 85 1.38 9.68 5.41
CA ASN A 85 0.88 8.81 4.35
C ASN A 85 -0.53 9.25 3.86
N ALA A 86 -1.38 9.72 4.78
CA ALA A 86 -2.69 10.27 4.41
C ALA A 86 -2.56 11.57 3.62
N LEU A 87 -1.63 12.46 4.00
CA LEU A 87 -1.36 13.69 3.27
C LEU A 87 -0.87 13.41 1.85
N TRP A 88 0.08 12.48 1.67
CA TRP A 88 0.56 12.10 0.33
C TRP A 88 -0.54 11.52 -0.56
N ALA A 89 -1.43 10.70 0.02
CA ALA A 89 -2.60 10.22 -0.72
C ALA A 89 -3.52 11.38 -1.14
N GLY A 90 -3.78 12.33 -0.24
CA GLY A 90 -4.56 13.53 -0.54
C GLY A 90 -3.95 14.39 -1.64
N ILE A 91 -2.63 14.61 -1.62
CA ILE A 91 -1.91 15.35 -2.67
C ILE A 91 -2.02 14.62 -4.01
N ALA A 92 -1.88 13.30 -4.04
CA ALA A 92 -2.01 12.52 -5.26
C ALA A 92 -3.43 12.62 -5.86
N CYS A 93 -4.47 12.53 -5.02
CA CYS A 93 -5.85 12.71 -5.45
C CYS A 93 -6.13 14.13 -5.96
N ALA A 94 -5.61 15.16 -5.28
CA ALA A 94 -5.75 16.55 -5.72
C ALA A 94 -5.04 16.82 -7.05
N ALA A 95 -3.86 16.24 -7.26
CA ALA A 95 -3.16 16.33 -8.55
C ALA A 95 -3.98 15.66 -9.66
N PHE A 96 -4.65 14.54 -9.38
CA PHE A 96 -5.55 13.91 -10.35
C PHE A 96 -6.78 14.78 -10.64
N ALA A 97 -7.38 15.42 -9.63
CA ALA A 97 -8.47 16.37 -9.83
C ALA A 97 -8.05 17.56 -10.71
N PHE A 98 -6.84 18.10 -10.49
CA PHE A 98 -6.28 19.16 -11.33
C PHE A 98 -6.13 18.72 -12.79
N LEU A 99 -5.67 17.48 -13.04
CA LEU A 99 -5.56 16.93 -14.39
C LEU A 99 -6.92 16.72 -15.08
N ASN A 100 -8.00 16.56 -14.31
CA ASN A 100 -9.37 16.47 -14.81
C ASN A 100 -10.04 17.85 -15.01
N ASN A 101 -9.25 18.93 -15.13
CA ASN A 101 -9.71 20.32 -15.21
C ASN A 101 -10.50 20.80 -13.98
N GLY A 102 -10.23 20.24 -12.80
CA GLY A 102 -10.79 20.73 -11.56
C GLY A 102 -10.25 22.12 -11.19
N GLY A 103 -11.12 23.00 -10.69
CA GLY A 103 -10.74 24.31 -10.16
C GLY A 103 -9.83 24.20 -8.92
N LEU A 104 -9.14 25.29 -8.58
CA LEU A 104 -8.27 25.34 -7.39
C LEU A 104 -9.03 25.02 -6.09
N VAL A 105 -10.29 25.42 -6.02
CA VAL A 105 -11.20 25.13 -4.90
C VAL A 105 -11.51 23.63 -4.81
N GLU A 106 -11.81 22.99 -5.94
CA GLU A 106 -12.10 21.55 -6.02
C GLU A 106 -10.86 20.72 -5.66
N CYS A 107 -9.68 21.14 -6.12
CA CYS A 107 -8.42 20.48 -5.77
C CYS A 107 -8.14 20.54 -4.25
N GLY A 108 -8.38 21.70 -3.63
CA GLY A 108 -8.28 21.85 -2.17
C GLY A 108 -9.29 20.97 -1.44
N ALA A 109 -10.50 20.84 -1.99
CA ALA A 109 -11.54 19.99 -1.42
C ALA A 109 -11.18 18.50 -1.46
N VAL A 110 -10.75 18.02 -2.62
CA VAL A 110 -10.30 16.64 -2.83
C VAL A 110 -9.11 16.31 -1.93
N LEU A 111 -8.17 17.25 -1.73
CA LEU A 111 -7.04 17.05 -0.83
C LEU A 111 -7.50 16.69 0.59
N VAL A 112 -8.41 17.49 1.15
CA VAL A 112 -8.90 17.29 2.53
C VAL A 112 -9.75 16.03 2.62
N ALA A 113 -10.68 15.83 1.67
CA ALA A 113 -11.57 14.66 1.65
C ALA A 113 -10.78 13.34 1.52
N ALA A 114 -9.81 13.28 0.60
CA ALA A 114 -8.99 12.10 0.39
C ALA A 114 -8.03 11.84 1.55
N ALA A 115 -7.45 12.89 2.17
CA ALA A 115 -6.63 12.74 3.36
C ALA A 115 -7.44 12.15 4.54
N LEU A 116 -8.67 12.64 4.76
CA LEU A 116 -9.57 12.10 5.80
C LEU A 116 -10.00 10.65 5.51
N GLY A 117 -10.44 10.36 4.28
CA GLY A 117 -10.82 9.01 3.87
C GLY A 117 -9.68 8.01 4.03
N GLN A 118 -8.46 8.40 3.65
CA GLN A 118 -7.28 7.57 3.82
C GLN A 118 -6.88 7.40 5.30
N ALA A 119 -7.03 8.42 6.14
CA ALA A 119 -6.78 8.31 7.57
C ALA A 119 -7.75 7.32 8.24
N VAL A 120 -9.04 7.37 7.89
CA VAL A 120 -10.05 6.40 8.36
C VAL A 120 -9.71 5.00 7.88
N ARG A 121 -9.37 4.85 6.60
CA ARG A 121 -8.94 3.57 6.03
C ARG A 121 -7.78 2.96 6.81
N GLN A 122 -6.73 3.74 7.09
CA GLN A 122 -5.58 3.25 7.86
C GLN A 122 -5.95 2.86 9.28
N ALA A 123 -6.73 3.69 9.98
CA ALA A 123 -7.17 3.40 11.35
C ALA A 123 -7.99 2.12 11.44
N MET A 124 -8.84 1.84 10.45
CA MET A 124 -9.64 0.62 10.40
C MET A 124 -8.83 -0.63 10.01
N LEU A 125 -7.90 -0.50 9.06
CA LEU A 125 -7.00 -1.61 8.69
C LEU A 125 -6.12 -2.02 9.87
N HIS A 126 -5.64 -1.06 10.66
CA HIS A 126 -4.90 -1.35 11.90
C HIS A 126 -5.75 -2.09 12.95
N ARG A 127 -7.08 -1.95 12.90
CA ARG A 127 -8.01 -2.66 13.78
C ARG A 127 -8.48 -4.02 13.24
N GLY A 128 -7.97 -4.47 12.09
CA GLY A 128 -8.30 -5.77 11.51
C GLY A 128 -9.73 -5.87 10.96
N ILE A 129 -10.36 -4.74 10.62
CA ILE A 129 -11.71 -4.72 10.06
C ILE A 129 -11.70 -5.24 8.61
N ASN A 130 -12.77 -5.94 8.22
CA ASN A 130 -12.93 -6.52 6.88
C ASN A 130 -12.76 -5.46 5.77
N GLN A 131 -11.97 -5.79 4.73
CA GLN A 131 -11.58 -4.84 3.68
C GLN A 131 -12.78 -4.18 3.00
N PHE A 132 -13.85 -4.92 2.73
CA PHE A 132 -15.08 -4.39 2.13
C PHE A 132 -15.71 -3.28 2.99
N GLY A 133 -15.75 -3.47 4.31
CA GLY A 133 -16.28 -2.48 5.24
C GLY A 133 -15.39 -1.24 5.33
N VAL A 134 -14.06 -1.45 5.29
CA VAL A 134 -13.09 -0.35 5.28
C VAL A 134 -13.25 0.51 4.03
N THR A 135 -13.34 -0.10 2.85
CA THR A 135 -13.48 0.64 1.59
C THR A 135 -14.81 1.39 1.54
N MET A 136 -15.91 0.75 1.97
CA MET A 136 -17.22 1.43 2.02
C MET A 136 -17.21 2.63 2.97
N LEU A 137 -16.66 2.48 4.18
CA LEU A 137 -16.64 3.59 5.14
C LEU A 137 -15.69 4.70 4.69
N ALA A 138 -14.52 4.35 4.17
CA ALA A 138 -13.58 5.34 3.64
C ALA A 138 -14.19 6.14 2.49
N ALA A 139 -14.88 5.47 1.56
CA ALA A 139 -15.60 6.12 0.47
C ALA A 139 -16.72 7.02 1.00
N ALA A 140 -17.56 6.52 1.91
CA ALA A 140 -18.64 7.31 2.51
C ALA A 140 -18.11 8.58 3.22
N VAL A 141 -17.02 8.44 3.99
CA VAL A 141 -16.38 9.59 4.67
C VAL A 141 -15.82 10.58 3.65
N ALA A 142 -15.16 10.10 2.60
CA ALA A 142 -14.62 10.97 1.55
C ALA A 142 -15.74 11.73 0.82
N SER A 143 -16.81 11.05 0.40
CA SER A 143 -17.95 11.68 -0.29
C SER A 143 -18.67 12.68 0.60
N ILE A 144 -18.91 12.35 1.88
CA ILE A 144 -19.55 13.28 2.83
C ILE A 144 -18.64 14.49 3.07
N ALA A 145 -17.34 14.30 3.28
CA ALA A 145 -16.40 15.40 3.47
C ALA A 145 -16.36 16.33 2.25
N TYR A 146 -16.36 15.77 1.04
CA TYR A 146 -16.43 16.53 -0.20
C TYR A 146 -17.73 17.35 -0.29
N LEU A 147 -18.89 16.70 -0.09
CA LEU A 147 -20.20 17.37 -0.13
C LEU A 147 -20.30 18.51 0.88
N VAL A 148 -19.90 18.26 2.14
CA VAL A 148 -19.91 19.27 3.21
C VAL A 148 -19.04 20.46 2.83
N LEU A 149 -17.86 20.21 2.26
CA LEU A 149 -16.94 21.29 1.91
C LEU A 149 -17.45 22.11 0.73
N VAL A 150 -17.97 21.47 -0.32
CA VAL A 150 -18.58 22.16 -1.47
C VAL A 150 -19.80 22.98 -1.04
N LEU A 151 -20.67 22.40 -0.21
CA LEU A 151 -21.83 23.12 0.34
C LEU A 151 -21.40 24.31 1.21
N ALA A 152 -20.39 24.14 2.07
CA ALA A 152 -19.86 25.24 2.88
C ALA A 152 -19.25 26.35 2.04
N LEU A 153 -18.51 26.00 0.99
CA LEU A 153 -17.94 26.96 0.03
C LEU A 153 -19.02 27.72 -0.73
N SER A 154 -20.07 27.02 -1.18
CA SER A 154 -21.22 27.66 -1.84
C SER A 154 -21.94 28.65 -0.91
N ALA A 155 -22.08 28.30 0.37
CA ALA A 155 -22.74 29.15 1.37
C ALA A 155 -21.89 30.35 1.82
N LEU A 156 -20.56 30.21 1.93
CA LEU A 156 -19.66 31.29 2.37
C LEU A 156 -19.22 32.22 1.25
N ALA A 157 -19.04 31.71 0.02
CA ALA A 157 -18.40 32.46 -1.06
C ALA A 157 -19.37 33.01 -2.11
N GLY A 158 -20.65 32.62 -2.10
CA GLY A 158 -21.67 33.14 -3.03
C GLY A 158 -21.31 32.95 -4.50
N VAL A 159 -20.56 31.89 -4.83
CA VAL A 159 -20.08 31.62 -6.20
C VAL A 159 -21.18 30.91 -6.99
N ASP A 160 -22.02 31.68 -7.66
CA ASP A 160 -22.88 31.19 -8.75
C ASP A 160 -22.02 30.98 -10.00
N GLY A 161 -21.59 29.75 -10.27
CA GLY A 161 -20.95 29.43 -11.55
C GLY A 161 -20.28 28.06 -11.67
N GLY A 162 -21.02 27.07 -12.18
CA GLY A 162 -20.49 25.92 -12.92
C GLY A 162 -19.98 24.72 -12.12
N HIS A 163 -20.89 23.90 -11.57
CA HIS A 163 -20.56 22.75 -10.68
C HIS A 163 -20.66 21.36 -11.34
N GLU A 164 -20.58 21.22 -12.67
CA GLU A 164 -20.73 19.88 -13.29
C GLU A 164 -19.44 19.04 -13.35
N ALA A 165 -18.25 19.66 -13.31
CA ALA A 165 -16.98 18.94 -13.50
C ALA A 165 -16.48 18.20 -12.22
N GLY A 166 -16.64 18.80 -11.03
CA GLY A 166 -16.17 18.22 -9.77
C GLY A 166 -17.00 17.03 -9.26
N TYR A 167 -18.23 16.83 -9.71
CA TYR A 167 -19.08 15.70 -9.27
C TYR A 167 -18.66 14.36 -9.89
N VAL A 168 -18.06 14.37 -11.09
CA VAL A 168 -17.66 13.15 -11.82
C VAL A 168 -16.33 12.58 -11.31
N SER A 169 -15.55 13.35 -10.56
CA SER A 169 -14.17 13.03 -10.17
C SER A 169 -13.95 12.74 -8.68
N ALA A 170 -15.03 12.74 -7.87
CA ALA A 170 -15.03 12.46 -6.42
C ALA A 170 -15.39 11.01 -6.07
#